data_AF-B4FGL8-F1
#
_entry.id   AF-B4FGL8-F1
#
_cell.length_a   1.000
_cell.length_b   1.000
_cell.length_c   1.000
_cell.angle_alpha   90.00
_cell.angle_beta   90.00
_cell.angle_gamma   90.00
#
_symmetry.space_group_name_H-M   'P 1'
#
loop_
_entity.id
_entity.type
_entity.pdbx_description
1 polymer ?
#
loop_
_entity_poly.entity_id
_entity_poly.type
_entity_poly.pdbx_seq_one_letter_code
_entity_poly.pdbx_strand_id
1 'polypeptide(L)'
;MISFKMFRMFRVFGHKKVWVLDGGLPQWQASGFNVEKASPDDDAVLKSIAANRAVKRVYNGEQTNTISFQTEFQPNLFWALEKASDFF
;
A
#
# COMPACT_ATOMS: atom_id res chain seq x y z
N MET A 1 9.04 6.07 -0.44
CA MET A 1 8.65 7.42 -0.90
C MET A 1 7.21 7.39 -1.38
N ILE A 2 6.43 8.41 -1.03
CA ILE A 2 4.96 8.38 -1.10
C ILE A 2 4.51 9.22 -2.29
N SER A 3 3.76 8.64 -3.23
CA SER A 3 3.19 9.37 -4.38
C SER A 3 2.10 10.35 -3.93
N PHE A 4 1.75 11.36 -4.73
CA PHE A 4 0.70 12.34 -4.39
C PHE A 4 -0.65 11.70 -4.05
N LYS A 5 -1.01 10.61 -4.75
CA LYS A 5 -2.20 9.81 -4.46
C LYS A 5 -2.15 9.17 -3.06
N MET A 6 -0.99 8.61 -2.70
CA MET A 6 -0.78 8.04 -1.37
C MET A 6 -0.68 9.13 -0.29
N PHE A 7 -0.08 10.29 -0.56
CA PHE A 7 -0.02 11.42 0.37
C PHE A 7 -1.42 11.87 0.79
N ARG A 8 -2.34 12.02 -0.18
CA ARG A 8 -3.74 12.34 0.09
C ARG A 8 -4.41 11.27 0.95
N MET A 9 -4.17 10.00 0.65
CA MET A 9 -4.68 8.87 1.43
C MET A 9 -4.19 8.90 2.88
N PHE A 10 -2.89 9.12 3.13
CA PHE A 10 -2.37 9.24 4.50
C PHE A 10 -2.99 10.41 5.28
N ARG A 11 -3.26 11.55 4.65
CA ARG A 11 -3.96 12.66 5.31
C ARG A 11 -5.41 12.32 5.65
N VAL A 12 -6.11 11.60 4.77
CA VAL A 12 -7.49 11.15 5.01
C VAL A 12 -7.55 10.16 6.18
N PHE A 13 -6.54 9.32 6.36
CA PHE A 13 -6.39 8.44 7.54
C PHE A 13 -5.95 9.16 8.83
N GLY A 14 -5.84 10.49 8.82
CA GLY A 14 -5.53 11.29 10.02
C GLY A 14 -4.04 11.41 10.33
N HIS A 15 -3.15 10.99 9.42
CA HIS A 15 -1.72 11.22 9.60
C HIS A 15 -1.40 12.70 9.36
N LYS A 16 -1.05 13.41 10.44
CA LYS A 16 -0.77 14.86 10.42
C LYS A 16 0.65 15.23 9.98
N LYS A 17 1.59 14.29 10.08
CA LYS A 17 3.02 14.50 9.78
C LYS A 17 3.45 13.67 8.56
N VAL A 18 2.98 14.08 7.39
CA VAL A 18 3.37 13.46 6.11
C VAL A 18 4.05 14.51 5.26
N TRP A 19 5.18 14.17 4.67
CA TRP A 19 5.99 15.08 3.85
C TRP A 19 6.16 14.47 2.46
N VAL A 20 6.06 15.30 1.43
CA VAL A 20 6.40 14.94 0.06
C VAL A 20 7.77 15.55 -0.23
N LEU A 21 8.67 14.75 -0.79
CA LEU A 21 9.98 15.24 -1.18
C LEU A 21 9.85 16.00 -2.52
N ASP A 22 10.22 17.26 -2.54
CA ASP A 22 10.20 18.07 -3.76
C ASP A 22 11.17 17.48 -4.80
N GLY A 23 10.66 17.26 -6.01
CA GLY A 23 11.37 16.58 -7.11
C GLY A 23 11.47 15.05 -7.00
N GLY A 24 10.97 14.45 -5.93
CA GLY A 24 10.83 13.00 -5.78
C GLY A 24 12.12 12.19 -5.93
N LEU A 25 11.99 10.94 -6.40
CA LEU A 25 13.14 10.03 -6.58
C LEU A 25 14.14 10.53 -7.61
N PRO A 26 13.69 11.09 -8.75
CA PRO A 26 14.62 11.58 -9.75
C PRO A 26 15.56 12.65 -9.21
N GLN A 27 15.05 13.63 -8.45
CA GLN A 27 15.91 14.67 -7.85
C GLN A 27 16.76 14.13 -6.69
N TRP A 28 16.24 13.20 -5.89
CA TRP A 28 17.01 12.52 -4.84
C TRP A 28 18.21 11.76 -5.41
N GLN A 29 17.99 11.00 -6.50
CA GLN A 29 19.05 10.28 -7.21
C GLN A 29 20.02 11.24 -7.90
N ALA A 30 19.52 12.30 -8.54
CA ALA A 30 20.36 13.31 -9.19
C ALA A 30 21.24 14.09 -8.19
N SER A 31 20.80 14.19 -6.93
CA SER A 31 21.55 14.83 -5.84
C SER A 31 22.61 13.90 -5.22
N GLY A 32 22.75 12.68 -5.72
CA GLY A 32 23.76 11.72 -5.26
C GLY A 32 23.47 11.11 -3.89
N PHE A 33 22.25 11.25 -3.36
CA PHE A 33 21.88 10.63 -2.10
C PHE A 33 21.81 9.11 -2.24
N ASN A 34 22.22 8.41 -1.18
CA ASN A 34 22.22 6.96 -1.17
C ASN A 34 20.79 6.43 -1.31
N VAL A 35 20.62 5.45 -2.18
CA VAL A 35 19.38 4.68 -2.33
C VAL A 35 19.77 3.25 -2.03
N GLU A 36 19.23 2.70 -0.94
CA GLU A 36 19.41 1.28 -0.64
C GLU A 36 18.84 0.47 -1.80
N LYS A 37 19.72 -0.26 -2.47
CA LYS A 37 19.32 -1.29 -3.42
C LYS A 37 18.96 -2.50 -2.57
N ALA A 38 17.70 -2.95 -2.68
CA ALA A 38 17.24 -4.14 -1.99
C ALA A 38 18.27 -5.26 -2.19
N SER A 39 18.80 -5.77 -1.07
CA SER A 39 19.73 -6.88 -1.09
C SER A 39 19.02 -8.09 -1.72
N PRO A 40 19.67 -8.87 -2.60
CA PRO A 40 19.06 -10.05 -3.23
C PRO A 40 18.66 -11.15 -2.22
N ASP A 41 19.12 -11.05 -0.97
CA ASP A 41 18.82 -11.98 0.13
C ASP A 41 17.50 -11.66 0.86
N ASP A 42 16.79 -10.63 0.42
CA ASP A 42 15.58 -10.16 1.07
C ASP A 42 14.37 -11.02 0.66
N ASP A 43 14.15 -12.08 1.43
CA ASP A 43 12.95 -12.95 1.39
C ASP A 43 11.63 -12.14 1.45
N ALA A 44 11.68 -10.84 1.78
CA ALA A 44 10.57 -9.91 1.62
C ALA A 44 9.96 -9.91 0.21
N VAL A 45 10.77 -10.02 -0.86
CA VAL A 45 10.25 -10.06 -2.23
C VAL A 45 9.46 -11.35 -2.46
N LEU A 46 10.02 -12.50 -2.06
CA LEU A 46 9.35 -13.81 -2.19
C LEU A 46 8.08 -13.89 -1.34
N LYS A 47 8.11 -13.38 -0.10
CA LYS A 47 6.94 -13.23 0.78
C LYS A 47 5.88 -12.34 0.16
N SER A 48 6.26 -11.21 -0.44
CA SER A 48 5.31 -10.31 -1.10
C SER A 48 4.62 -10.97 -2.30
N ILE A 49 5.37 -11.76 -3.08
CA ILE A 49 4.84 -12.53 -4.21
C ILE A 49 3.89 -13.62 -3.70
N ALA A 50 4.28 -14.35 -2.65
CA ALA A 50 3.45 -15.39 -2.03
C ALA A 50 2.14 -14.81 -1.46
N ALA A 51 2.21 -13.68 -0.76
CA ALA A 51 1.04 -12.98 -0.23
C ALA A 51 0.11 -12.51 -1.34
N ASN A 52 0.64 -11.86 -2.38
CA ASN A 52 -0.15 -11.42 -3.54
C ASN A 52 -0.81 -12.60 -4.26
N ARG A 53 -0.12 -13.73 -4.37
CA ARG A 53 -0.69 -14.95 -4.96
C ARG A 53 -1.82 -15.50 -4.10
N ALA A 54 -1.67 -15.54 -2.78
CA ALA A 54 -2.73 -15.98 -1.87
C ALA A 54 -3.98 -15.10 -1.98
N VAL A 55 -3.82 -13.77 -1.99
CA VAL A 55 -4.93 -12.82 -2.15
C VAL A 55 -5.65 -13.02 -3.48
N LYS A 56 -4.92 -13.19 -4.58
CA LYS A 56 -5.52 -13.45 -5.90
C LYS A 56 -6.32 -14.75 -5.95
N ARG A 57 -5.84 -15.80 -5.28
CA ARG A 57 -6.55 -17.09 -5.20
C ARG A 57 -7.87 -16.97 -4.46
N VAL A 58 -7.86 -16.30 -3.31
CA VAL A 58 -9.08 -16.02 -2.52
C VAL A 58 -10.07 -15.16 -3.32
N TYR A 59 -9.58 -14.10 -3.99
CA TYR A 59 -10.41 -13.25 -4.84
C TYR A 59 -11.07 -14.03 -6.00
N ASN A 60 -10.34 -14.98 -6.59
CA ASN A 60 -10.85 -15.84 -7.67
C ASN A 60 -11.72 -17.00 -7.16
N GLY A 61 -12.03 -17.07 -5.86
CA GLY A 61 -12.92 -18.07 -5.28
C GLY A 61 -12.28 -19.42 -4.97
N GLU A 62 -10.94 -19.54 -5.04
CA GLU A 62 -10.24 -20.76 -4.60
C GLU A 62 -10.29 -20.87 -3.07
N GLN A 63 -10.74 -22.02 -2.55
CA GLN A 63 -10.73 -22.29 -1.11
C GLN A 63 -9.29 -22.53 -0.63
N THR A 64 -8.69 -21.51 -0.03
CA THR A 64 -7.52 -21.66 0.85
C THR A 64 -8.03 -22.03 2.25
N ASN A 65 -7.40 -22.98 2.96
CA ASN A 65 -7.76 -23.41 4.32
C ASN A 65 -8.31 -22.24 5.14
N THR A 66 -9.62 -22.27 5.42
CA THR A 66 -10.39 -21.13 5.89
C THR A 66 -9.89 -20.66 7.26
N ILE A 67 -9.01 -19.66 7.29
CA ILE A 67 -8.75 -18.89 8.50
C ILE A 67 -9.86 -17.83 8.57
N SER A 68 -10.98 -18.20 9.17
CA SER A 68 -12.04 -17.26 9.50
C SER A 68 -11.56 -16.39 10.66
N PHE A 69 -11.10 -15.18 10.37
CA PHE A 69 -10.85 -14.19 11.41
C PHE A 69 -12.13 -13.37 11.59
N GLN A 70 -12.62 -13.31 12.82
CA GLN A 70 -13.70 -12.39 13.15
C GLN A 70 -13.10 -11.00 13.24
N THR A 71 -13.45 -10.15 12.28
CA THR A 71 -13.18 -8.72 12.34
C THR A 71 -14.49 -8.00 12.58
N GLU A 72 -14.47 -7.04 13.49
CA GLU A 72 -15.57 -6.08 13.61
C GLU A 72 -15.57 -5.22 12.35
N PHE A 73 -16.70 -5.21 11.64
CA PHE A 73 -16.88 -4.33 10.50
C PHE A 73 -16.96 -2.88 11.02
N GLN A 74 -15.93 -2.09 10.74
CA GLN A 74 -15.84 -0.69 11.12
C GLN A 74 -16.31 0.16 9.92
N PRO A 75 -17.58 0.58 9.85
CA PRO A 75 -18.15 1.25 8.67
C PRO A 75 -17.48 2.58 8.33
N ASN A 76 -16.80 3.22 9.27
CA ASN A 76 -15.97 4.41 9.06
C ASN A 76 -14.64 4.13 8.32
N LEU A 77 -14.22 2.86 8.22
CA LEU A 77 -13.00 2.45 7.50
C LEU A 77 -13.28 1.93 6.08
N PHE A 78 -14.54 1.75 5.71
CA PHE A 78 -14.94 1.35 4.36
C PHE A 78 -15.43 2.57 3.56
N TRP A 79 -14.88 2.75 2.36
CA TRP A 79 -15.40 3.71 1.40
C TRP A 79 -16.44 3.01 0.54
N ALA A 80 -17.70 3.39 0.67
CA ALA A 80 -18.72 3.03 -0.31
C ALA A 80 -18.30 3.59 -1.67
N LEU A 81 -18.56 2.84 -2.75
CA LEU A 81 -18.16 3.20 -4.12
C LEU A 81 -18.61 4.63 -4.49
N GLU A 82 -19.77 5.04 -3.98
CA GLU A 82 -20.36 6.37 -4.14
C GLU A 82 -19.52 7.50 -3.53
N LYS A 83 -18.79 7.26 -2.45
CA LYS A 83 -17.89 8.27 -1.87
C LYS A 83 -16.55 8.35 -2.59
N ALA A 84 -16.18 7.34 -3.37
CA ALA A 84 -14.92 7.34 -4.12
C ALA A 84 -15.04 8.09 -5.46
N SER A 85 -16.24 8.20 -6.03
CA SER A 85 -16.48 8.97 -7.26
C SER A 85 -16.25 10.47 -7.10
N ASP A 86 -16.44 11.02 -5.90
CA ASP A 86 -16.19 12.45 -5.62
C ASP A 86 -14.69 12.82 -5.64
N PHE A 87 -13.81 11.83 -5.80
CA PHE A 87 -12.36 11.99 -5.75
C PHE A 87 -11.65 11.82 -7.10
N PHE A 88 -12.39 11.46 -8.16
CA PHE A 88 -11.94 11.37 -9.56
C PHE A 88 -12.50 12.53 -10.39
#